data_AF-A0A6C0DJL0-F1
#
_entry.id   AF-A0A6C0DJL0-F1
#
_cell.length_a   1.000
_cell.length_b   1.000
_cell.length_c   1.000
_cell.angle_alpha   90.00
_cell.angle_beta   90.00
_cell.angle_gamma   90.00
#
_symmetry.space_group_name_H-M   'P 1'
#
loop_
_entity.id
_entity.type
_entity.pdbx_description
1 polymer ?
#
loop_
_entity_poly.entity_id
_entity_poly.type
_entity_poly.pdbx_seq_one_letter_code
_entity_poly.pdbx_strand_id
1 'polypeptide(L)'
;MNILIGIAIISVISFLIYFVLAYFMLPKPFQRISKEDTISLSKSVQVITNEELRGPWTSNSGSSLIFYINPTIKDRTAQSGNEYAKVIKIGSKQMFQILVAPDAGRGLSMAPARLEIYAKGYSEPEYAEIPNFPLQRWTSVVIVKSGRRFNIYLNGTLAVSHMCTAMPDFDDTQPLMIGDPRLGGNISLISIAPYAMKPYEVRELVKNTVDTSGKPYMPFTLMSMFQPFMPSLPNIGPWCPGGNCTNPKKAGPLEEWSSPYA
;
A
#
# COMPACT_ATOMS: atom_id res chain seq x y z
N MET A 1 29.36 51.37 12.39
CA MET A 1 29.59 49.92 12.54
C MET A 1 28.47 49.23 13.33
N ASN A 2 28.02 49.79 14.46
CA ASN A 2 26.99 49.16 15.31
C ASN A 2 25.61 48.96 14.66
N ILE A 3 25.21 49.83 13.73
CA ILE A 3 23.90 49.73 13.04
C ILE A 3 23.85 48.51 12.11
N LEU A 4 24.92 48.24 11.36
CA LEU A 4 25.00 47.08 10.46
C LEU A 4 24.98 45.76 11.24
N ILE A 5 25.63 45.72 12.41
CA ILE A 5 25.60 44.55 13.29
C ILE A 5 24.19 44.32 13.84
N GLY A 6 23.49 45.39 14.25
CA GLY A 6 22.10 45.30 14.70
C GLY A 6 21.16 44.74 13.64
N ILE A 7 21.28 45.21 12.39
CA ILE A 7 20.47 44.72 11.26
C ILE A 7 20.76 43.24 10.98
N ALA A 8 22.03 42.82 11.00
CA ALA A 8 22.42 41.44 10.78
C ALA A 8 21.82 40.49 11.84
N ILE A 9 21.85 40.89 13.12
CA ILE A 9 21.28 40.11 14.22
C ILE A 9 19.76 39.96 14.06
N ILE A 10 19.04 41.05 13.75
CA ILE A 10 17.59 41.01 13.54
C ILE A 10 17.23 40.10 12.36
N SER A 11 17.98 40.15 11.26
CA SER A 11 17.76 39.28 10.11
C SER A 11 17.94 37.80 10.45
N VAL A 12 18.98 37.46 11.22
CA VAL A 12 19.23 36.07 11.64
C VAL A 12 18.13 35.58 12.57
N ILE A 13 17.71 36.39 13.55
CA ILE A 13 16.63 36.04 14.47
C ILE A 13 15.31 35.85 13.71
N SER A 14 14.98 36.75 12.78
CA SER A 14 13.76 36.65 11.98
C SER A 14 13.77 35.40 11.09
N PHE A 15 14.93 35.04 10.54
CA PHE A 15 15.10 33.81 9.76
C PHE A 15 14.95 32.55 10.63
N LEU A 16 15.51 32.55 11.84
CA LEU A 16 15.37 31.45 12.80
C LEU A 16 13.92 31.27 13.24
N ILE A 17 13.22 32.36 13.57
CA ILE A 17 11.79 32.33 13.90
C ILE A 17 10.98 31.79 12.73
N TYR A 18 11.26 32.23 11.50
CA TYR A 18 10.60 31.68 10.31
C TYR A 18 10.81 30.17 10.17
N PHE A 19 12.04 29.67 10.36
CA PHE A 19 12.32 28.23 10.29
C PHE A 19 11.62 27.43 11.39
N VAL A 20 11.57 27.96 12.61
CA VAL A 20 10.85 27.34 13.73
C VAL A 20 9.35 27.31 13.43
N LEU A 21 8.76 28.42 12.99
CA LEU A 21 7.35 28.48 12.60
C LEU A 21 7.05 27.54 11.44
N ALA A 22 7.89 27.50 10.40
CA ALA A 22 7.74 26.58 9.28
C ALA A 22 7.84 25.12 9.75
N TYR A 23 8.76 24.78 10.63
CA TYR A 23 8.88 23.43 11.18
C TYR A 23 7.64 22.99 11.97
N PHE A 24 7.02 23.90 12.73
CA PHE A 24 5.81 23.62 13.51
C PHE A 24 4.50 23.73 12.69
N MET A 25 4.47 24.55 11.63
CA MET A 25 3.28 24.79 10.81
C MET A 25 3.21 23.88 9.58
N LEU A 26 4.33 23.36 9.08
CA LEU A 26 4.30 22.43 7.95
C LEU A 26 3.65 21.12 8.39
N PRO A 27 2.68 20.59 7.61
CA PRO A 27 2.06 19.32 7.91
C PRO A 27 3.13 18.23 7.95
N LYS A 28 3.09 17.39 8.99
CA LYS A 28 4.00 16.26 9.10
C LYS A 28 3.94 15.43 7.80
N PRO A 29 5.08 15.15 7.16
CA PRO A 29 5.09 14.36 5.92
C PRO A 29 4.48 12.98 6.19
N PHE A 30 3.98 12.32 5.13
CA PHE A 30 3.54 10.94 5.25
C PHE A 30 4.76 10.07 5.62
N GLN A 31 4.60 9.26 6.66
CA GLN A 31 5.65 8.41 7.17
C GLN A 31 5.51 7.04 6.54
N ARG A 32 6.58 6.56 5.93
CA ARG A 32 6.67 5.18 5.49
C ARG A 32 6.80 4.28 6.72
N ILE A 33 5.92 3.29 6.83
CA ILE A 33 5.83 2.44 8.03
C ILE A 33 6.46 1.06 7.84
N SER A 34 6.57 0.58 6.60
CA SER A 34 7.20 -0.72 6.33
C SER A 34 8.72 -0.60 6.22
N LYS A 35 9.43 -1.42 7.00
CA LYS A 35 10.89 -1.63 6.90
C LYS A 35 11.28 -2.26 5.56
N GLU A 36 10.45 -3.16 5.05
CA GLU A 36 10.64 -3.79 3.74
C GLU A 36 9.90 -3.01 2.64
N ASP A 37 10.45 -2.97 1.43
CA ASP A 37 9.79 -2.36 0.26
C ASP A 37 8.56 -3.13 -0.19
N THR A 38 8.59 -4.45 -0.05
CA THR A 38 7.55 -5.36 -0.52
C THR A 38 7.37 -6.49 0.46
N ILE A 39 6.12 -6.70 0.89
CA ILE A 39 5.69 -7.76 1.79
C ILE A 39 4.84 -8.74 0.99
N SER A 40 5.04 -10.04 1.18
CA SER A 40 4.14 -11.05 0.60
C SER A 40 2.82 -11.07 1.38
N LEU A 41 1.70 -10.99 0.66
CA LEU A 41 0.36 -11.05 1.26
C LEU A 41 0.03 -12.41 1.89
N SER A 42 0.79 -13.45 1.54
CA SER A 42 0.57 -14.81 2.04
C SER A 42 1.08 -15.07 3.46
N LYS A 43 1.82 -14.12 4.03
CA LYS A 43 2.33 -14.20 5.39
C LYS A 43 1.76 -13.04 6.19
N SER A 44 1.28 -13.34 7.40
CA SER A 44 0.84 -12.29 8.31
C SER A 44 2.06 -11.63 8.95
N VAL A 45 2.27 -10.35 8.69
CA VAL A 45 3.43 -9.58 9.15
C VAL A 45 2.95 -8.34 9.91
N GLN A 46 3.55 -8.09 11.07
CA GLN A 46 3.37 -6.84 11.79
C GLN A 46 4.24 -5.75 11.16
N VAL A 47 3.62 -4.65 10.76
CA VAL A 47 4.33 -3.55 10.06
C VAL A 47 4.76 -2.47 11.05
N ILE A 48 3.88 -2.11 11.97
CA ILE A 48 4.10 -1.04 12.95
C ILE A 48 3.42 -1.41 14.27
N THR A 49 3.99 -0.95 15.39
CA THR A 49 3.42 -1.17 16.73
C THR A 49 2.17 -0.33 16.95
N ASN A 50 1.39 -0.65 17.98
CA ASN A 50 0.19 0.10 18.35
C ASN A 50 0.54 1.52 18.84
N GLU A 51 1.66 1.71 19.54
CA GLU A 51 2.12 3.02 20.00
C GLU A 51 2.44 3.96 18.84
N GLU A 52 3.13 3.43 17.83
CA GLU A 52 3.51 4.19 16.63
C GLU A 52 2.31 4.40 15.69
N LEU A 53 1.32 3.50 15.68
CA LEU A 53 0.09 3.62 14.89
C LEU A 53 -0.89 4.65 15.46
N ARG A 54 -0.99 4.73 16.79
CA ARG A 54 -2.00 5.55 17.49
C ARG A 54 -1.96 7.00 17.05
N GLY A 55 -0.81 7.66 17.15
CA GLY A 55 -0.63 9.07 16.79
C GLY A 55 -1.14 9.43 15.39
N PRO A 56 -0.64 8.78 14.33
CA PRO A 56 -1.05 9.09 12.95
C PRO A 56 -2.47 8.64 12.60
N TRP A 57 -3.01 7.55 13.17
CA TRP A 57 -4.33 7.02 12.80
C TRP A 57 -5.51 7.62 13.59
N THR A 58 -5.26 8.13 14.80
CA THR A 58 -6.30 8.75 15.64
C THR A 58 -6.23 10.28 15.64
N SER A 59 -5.52 10.89 14.69
CA SER A 59 -5.40 12.35 14.60
C SER A 59 -6.75 13.04 14.35
N ASN A 60 -6.94 14.20 14.97
CA ASN A 60 -8.14 15.03 14.82
C ASN A 60 -8.29 15.61 13.41
N SER A 61 -7.17 15.82 12.69
CA SER A 61 -7.17 16.26 11.28
C SER A 61 -7.52 15.15 10.28
N GLY A 62 -7.88 13.96 10.78
CA GLY A 62 -8.07 12.76 9.99
C GLY A 62 -6.75 12.03 9.76
N SER A 63 -6.82 10.96 8.96
CA SER A 63 -5.69 10.06 8.73
C SER A 63 -5.77 9.47 7.34
N SER A 64 -4.64 9.17 6.73
CA SER A 64 -4.60 8.49 5.42
C SER A 64 -3.64 7.32 5.46
N LEU A 65 -4.08 6.15 5.01
CA LEU A 65 -3.26 4.96 4.81
C LEU A 65 -3.08 4.72 3.32
N ILE A 66 -1.83 4.62 2.87
CA ILE A 66 -1.46 4.48 1.47
C ILE A 66 -0.68 3.18 1.32
N PHE A 67 -1.01 2.38 0.32
CA PHE A 67 -0.26 1.19 -0.05
C PHE A 67 -0.51 0.83 -1.51
N TYR A 68 0.40 0.05 -2.08
CA TYR A 68 0.26 -0.52 -3.43
C TYR A 68 0.13 -2.01 -3.29
N ILE A 69 -0.84 -2.60 -3.95
CA ILE A 69 -1.15 -4.02 -3.80
C ILE A 69 -1.34 -4.69 -5.15
N ASN A 70 -0.77 -5.88 -5.30
CA ASN A 70 -1.05 -6.80 -6.40
C ASN A 70 -1.47 -8.14 -5.78
N PRO A 71 -2.76 -8.31 -5.44
CA PRO A 71 -3.22 -9.50 -4.75
C PRO A 71 -3.52 -10.62 -5.75
N THR A 72 -3.19 -11.84 -5.34
CA THR A 72 -3.67 -13.06 -5.99
C THR A 72 -4.43 -13.92 -4.98
N ILE A 73 -5.35 -14.74 -5.44
CA ILE A 73 -6.10 -15.65 -4.57
C ILE A 73 -5.43 -17.02 -4.70
N LYS A 74 -4.93 -17.58 -3.58
CA LYS A 74 -4.26 -18.88 -3.60
C LYS A 74 -5.24 -20.04 -3.51
N ASP A 75 -6.27 -19.89 -2.70
CA ASP A 75 -7.24 -20.94 -2.43
C ASP A 75 -8.64 -20.49 -2.85
N ARG A 76 -9.10 -20.99 -4.00
CA ARG A 76 -10.45 -20.74 -4.53
C ARG A 76 -11.45 -21.83 -4.13
N THR A 77 -10.97 -22.87 -3.45
CA THR A 77 -11.70 -24.12 -3.21
C THR A 77 -12.04 -24.35 -1.74
N ALA A 78 -11.36 -23.66 -0.82
CA ALA A 78 -11.72 -23.63 0.59
C ALA A 78 -13.04 -22.89 0.78
N GLN A 79 -14.12 -23.67 0.74
CA GLN A 79 -15.50 -23.32 1.12
C GLN A 79 -16.18 -22.26 0.22
N SER A 80 -17.22 -22.72 -0.49
CA SER A 80 -18.18 -21.87 -1.18
C SER A 80 -18.90 -20.98 -0.16
N GLY A 81 -18.59 -19.69 -0.11
CA GLY A 81 -19.18 -18.73 0.84
C GLY A 81 -18.63 -17.31 0.71
N ASN A 82 -19.28 -16.36 1.41
CA ASN A 82 -18.87 -14.94 1.50
C ASN A 82 -17.64 -14.75 2.40
N GLU A 83 -16.57 -15.48 2.10
CA GLU A 83 -15.34 -15.45 2.88
C GLU A 83 -14.38 -14.36 2.42
N TYR A 84 -14.05 -13.48 3.36
CA TYR A 84 -13.15 -12.37 3.15
C TYR A 84 -11.79 -12.65 3.80
N ALA A 85 -10.73 -12.47 3.01
CA ALA A 85 -9.35 -12.46 3.50
C ALA A 85 -8.98 -11.08 4.01
N LYS A 86 -8.27 -11.05 5.14
CA LYS A 86 -7.87 -9.81 5.83
C LYS A 86 -6.54 -9.32 5.29
N VAL A 87 -6.58 -8.41 4.34
CA VAL A 87 -5.38 -7.84 3.70
C VAL A 87 -4.63 -6.95 4.67
N ILE A 88 -5.33 -6.01 5.31
CA ILE A 88 -4.78 -5.08 6.29
C ILE A 88 -5.69 -5.06 7.50
N LYS A 89 -5.11 -5.19 8.68
CA LYS A 89 -5.78 -5.06 9.97
C LYS A 89 -5.19 -3.86 10.68
N ILE A 90 -6.01 -2.85 10.94
CA ILE A 90 -5.66 -1.65 11.68
C ILE A 90 -6.26 -1.82 13.08
N GLY A 91 -5.46 -2.39 13.98
CA GLY A 91 -5.95 -2.92 15.25
C GLY A 91 -6.99 -4.03 15.06
N SER A 92 -7.95 -4.14 15.98
CA SER A 92 -9.07 -5.10 15.89
C SER A 92 -10.36 -4.52 15.30
N LYS A 93 -10.43 -3.21 15.06
CA LYS A 93 -11.68 -2.49 14.76
C LYS A 93 -11.83 -2.04 13.31
N GLN A 94 -10.77 -2.12 12.52
CA GLN A 94 -10.79 -1.66 11.13
C GLN A 94 -9.99 -2.62 10.27
N MET A 95 -10.62 -3.21 9.25
CA MET A 95 -10.00 -4.26 8.43
C MET A 95 -10.32 -4.06 6.95
N PHE A 96 -9.28 -3.95 6.13
CA PHE A 96 -9.42 -3.99 4.68
C PHE A 96 -9.37 -5.44 4.20
N GLN A 97 -10.39 -5.85 3.46
CA GLN A 97 -10.63 -7.24 3.12
C GLN A 97 -10.92 -7.43 1.63
N ILE A 98 -10.53 -8.59 1.09
CA ILE A 98 -10.83 -9.01 -0.28
C ILE A 98 -11.56 -10.35 -0.23
N LEU A 99 -12.61 -10.49 -1.03
CA LEU A 99 -13.37 -11.73 -1.16
C LEU A 99 -12.51 -12.81 -1.84
N VAL A 100 -12.35 -13.96 -1.18
CA VAL A 100 -11.47 -15.06 -1.63
C VAL A 100 -12.19 -16.00 -2.60
N ALA A 101 -13.50 -16.15 -2.45
CA ALA A 101 -14.34 -16.95 -3.33
C ALA A 101 -15.35 -16.04 -4.08
N PRO A 102 -14.91 -15.26 -5.09
CA PRO A 102 -15.83 -14.48 -5.90
C PRO A 102 -16.78 -15.40 -6.68
N ASP A 103 -18.05 -15.01 -6.78
CA ASP A 103 -19.10 -15.77 -7.48
C ASP A 103 -18.64 -16.26 -8.86
N ALA A 104 -19.10 -17.45 -9.28
CA ALA A 104 -18.70 -18.10 -10.54
C ALA A 104 -18.92 -17.25 -11.81
N GLY A 105 -19.74 -16.19 -11.75
CA GLY A 105 -19.96 -15.24 -12.84
C GLY A 105 -18.98 -14.06 -12.90
N ARG A 106 -18.14 -13.86 -11.87
CA ARG A 106 -17.13 -12.79 -11.84
C ARG A 106 -15.81 -13.36 -12.34
N GLY A 107 -15.30 -12.81 -13.44
CA GLY A 107 -14.05 -13.27 -14.06
C GLY A 107 -12.85 -13.26 -13.10
N LEU A 108 -11.77 -13.96 -13.47
CA LEU A 108 -10.62 -14.19 -12.57
C LEU A 108 -9.82 -12.93 -12.18
N SER A 109 -10.12 -11.79 -12.80
CA SER A 109 -9.37 -10.54 -12.73
C SER A 109 -9.92 -9.54 -11.72
N MET A 110 -11.08 -9.78 -11.11
CA MET A 110 -11.69 -8.88 -10.13
C MET A 110 -12.35 -9.66 -9.00
N ALA A 111 -12.30 -9.11 -7.80
CA ALA A 111 -13.07 -9.59 -6.65
C ALA A 111 -13.65 -8.41 -5.87
N PRO A 112 -14.79 -8.58 -5.18
CA PRO A 112 -15.23 -7.61 -4.19
C PRO A 112 -14.19 -7.40 -3.11
N ALA A 113 -13.96 -6.15 -2.73
CA ALA A 113 -13.23 -5.78 -1.53
C ALA A 113 -14.14 -4.97 -0.61
N ARG A 114 -13.81 -4.89 0.67
CA ARG A 114 -14.54 -4.04 1.61
C ARG A 114 -13.64 -3.57 2.74
N LEU A 115 -13.98 -2.41 3.30
CA LEU A 115 -13.43 -1.96 4.56
C LEU A 115 -14.48 -2.23 5.66
N GLU A 116 -14.15 -3.14 6.58
CA GLU A 116 -14.91 -3.41 7.79
C GLU A 116 -14.53 -2.38 8.87
N ILE A 117 -15.53 -1.70 9.44
CA ILE A 117 -15.35 -0.59 10.36
C ILE A 117 -16.27 -0.77 11.56
N TYR A 118 -15.72 -0.93 12.75
CA TYR A 118 -16.52 -0.89 13.99
C TYR A 118 -16.73 0.56 14.43
N ALA A 119 -17.97 0.95 14.64
CA ALA A 119 -18.33 2.26 15.17
C ALA A 119 -18.40 2.21 16.71
N LYS A 120 -18.02 3.31 17.38
CA LYS A 120 -18.03 3.38 18.84
C LYS A 120 -19.45 3.20 19.39
N GLY A 121 -19.62 2.21 20.26
CA GLY A 121 -20.91 1.87 20.87
C GLY A 121 -21.78 0.89 20.08
N TYR A 122 -21.28 0.36 18.96
CA TYR A 122 -21.97 -0.64 18.15
C TYR A 122 -21.20 -1.97 18.14
N SER A 123 -21.93 -3.08 18.19
CA SER A 123 -21.37 -4.43 18.14
C SER A 123 -21.17 -4.93 16.71
N GLU A 124 -22.02 -4.48 15.79
CA GLU A 124 -21.94 -4.88 14.38
C GLU A 124 -21.05 -3.91 13.60
N PRO A 125 -20.19 -4.41 12.71
CA PRO A 125 -19.40 -3.57 11.85
C PRO A 125 -20.22 -2.98 10.70
N GLU A 126 -19.82 -1.80 10.27
CA GLU A 126 -20.24 -1.20 9.01
C GLU A 126 -19.25 -1.56 7.90
N TYR A 127 -19.74 -1.62 6.65
CA TYR A 127 -18.93 -2.00 5.50
C TYR A 127 -18.92 -0.90 4.44
N ALA A 128 -17.73 -0.48 4.03
CA ALA A 128 -17.53 0.29 2.80
C ALA A 128 -17.17 -0.68 1.67
N GLU A 129 -18.14 -1.01 0.82
CA GLU A 129 -18.01 -2.05 -0.21
C GLU A 129 -17.44 -1.51 -1.53
N ILE A 130 -16.43 -2.21 -2.05
CA ILE A 130 -15.81 -1.97 -3.35
C ILE A 130 -16.19 -3.17 -4.24
N PRO A 131 -17.16 -3.04 -5.15
CA PRO A 131 -17.70 -4.18 -5.89
C PRO A 131 -16.68 -4.84 -6.82
N ASN A 132 -15.77 -4.05 -7.39
CA ASN A 132 -14.81 -4.48 -8.41
C ASN A 132 -13.38 -4.07 -8.00
N PHE A 133 -12.73 -4.85 -7.16
CA PHE A 133 -11.33 -4.68 -6.82
C PHE A 133 -10.44 -5.48 -7.79
N PRO A 134 -9.45 -4.86 -8.46
CA PRO A 134 -8.59 -5.56 -9.40
C PRO A 134 -7.68 -6.59 -8.70
N LEU A 135 -7.59 -7.79 -9.29
CA LEU A 135 -6.65 -8.84 -8.91
C LEU A 135 -5.53 -8.95 -9.96
N GLN A 136 -4.40 -9.56 -9.57
CA GLN A 136 -3.25 -9.86 -10.44
C GLN A 136 -2.65 -8.64 -11.16
N ARG A 137 -2.93 -7.43 -10.66
CA ARG A 137 -2.32 -6.18 -11.15
C ARG A 137 -2.05 -5.25 -9.99
N TRP A 138 -1.03 -4.42 -10.14
CA TRP A 138 -0.74 -3.38 -9.17
C TRP A 138 -1.87 -2.35 -9.13
N THR A 139 -2.36 -2.10 -7.92
CA THR A 139 -3.39 -1.11 -7.63
C THR A 139 -2.91 -0.26 -6.47
N SER A 140 -2.90 1.06 -6.65
CA SER A 140 -2.70 1.99 -5.54
C SER A 140 -3.99 2.10 -4.75
N VAL A 141 -3.92 1.92 -3.44
CA VAL A 141 -5.05 2.06 -2.52
C VAL A 141 -4.73 3.14 -1.51
N VAL A 142 -5.62 4.13 -1.42
CA VAL A 142 -5.53 5.19 -0.41
C VAL A 142 -6.82 5.22 0.38
N ILE A 143 -6.74 4.91 1.67
CA ILE A 143 -7.86 4.96 2.61
C ILE A 143 -7.72 6.24 3.41
N VAL A 144 -8.64 7.19 3.20
CA VAL A 144 -8.68 8.48 3.87
C VAL A 144 -9.82 8.49 4.88
N LYS A 145 -9.48 8.64 6.16
CA LYS A 145 -10.40 8.81 7.28
C LYS A 145 -10.49 10.29 7.65
N SER A 146 -11.70 10.84 7.69
CA SER A 146 -11.97 12.20 8.14
C SER A 146 -13.21 12.20 9.04
N GLY A 147 -13.01 12.27 10.36
CA GLY A 147 -14.07 12.10 11.34
C GLY A 147 -14.79 10.76 11.18
N ARG A 148 -16.08 10.83 10.83
CA ARG A 148 -16.96 9.67 10.56
C ARG A 148 -16.93 9.17 9.12
N ARG A 149 -16.22 9.85 8.21
CA ARG A 149 -16.22 9.52 6.77
C ARG A 149 -14.94 8.78 6.40
N PHE A 150 -15.09 7.72 5.61
CA PHE A 150 -14.02 7.01 4.95
C PHE A 150 -14.15 7.17 3.43
N ASN A 151 -13.10 7.67 2.79
CA ASN A 151 -12.98 7.73 1.35
C ASN A 151 -11.89 6.74 0.93
N ILE A 152 -12.21 5.82 0.04
CA ILE A 152 -11.26 4.86 -0.49
C ILE A 152 -11.02 5.22 -1.95
N TYR A 153 -9.75 5.45 -2.29
CA TYR A 153 -9.31 5.74 -3.64
C TYR A 153 -8.57 4.55 -4.21
N LEU A 154 -8.85 4.21 -5.46
CA LEU A 154 -8.14 3.22 -6.23
C LEU A 154 -7.46 3.93 -7.41
N ASN A 155 -6.15 3.79 -7.56
CA ASN A 155 -5.38 4.42 -8.65
C ASN A 155 -5.65 5.93 -8.79
N GLY A 156 -5.85 6.63 -7.67
CA GLY A 156 -6.08 8.08 -7.66
C GLY A 156 -7.53 8.52 -7.96
N THR A 157 -8.46 7.59 -8.19
CA THR A 157 -9.89 7.88 -8.36
C THR A 157 -10.68 7.44 -7.13
N LEU A 158 -11.73 8.18 -6.76
CA LEU A 158 -12.59 7.82 -5.63
C LEU A 158 -13.41 6.60 -6.00
N ALA A 159 -13.19 5.48 -5.32
CA ALA A 159 -13.95 4.25 -5.52
C ALA A 159 -15.17 4.20 -4.61
N VAL A 160 -15.03 4.56 -3.34
CA VAL A 160 -16.10 4.49 -2.33
C VAL A 160 -15.98 5.65 -1.36
N SER A 161 -17.13 6.22 -0.97
CA SER A 161 -17.25 7.13 0.16
C SER A 161 -18.30 6.56 1.11
N HIS A 162 -17.90 6.22 2.33
CA HIS A 162 -18.77 5.68 3.37
C HIS A 162 -18.83 6.63 4.56
N MET A 163 -20.01 6.88 5.09
CA MET A 163 -20.21 7.70 6.29
C MET A 163 -20.73 6.83 7.43
N CYS A 164 -19.90 6.63 8.45
CA CYS A 164 -20.25 5.81 9.59
C CYS A 164 -21.40 6.41 10.42
N THR A 165 -22.20 5.56 11.05
CA THR A 165 -23.30 5.94 11.96
C THR A 165 -22.83 6.67 13.21
N ALA A 166 -21.63 6.33 13.70
CA ALA A 166 -20.95 7.02 14.79
C ALA A 166 -19.45 7.17 14.48
N MET A 167 -18.68 7.73 15.42
CA MET A 167 -17.23 7.84 15.27
C MET A 167 -16.62 6.43 15.18
N PRO A 168 -15.73 6.16 14.21
CA PRO A 168 -15.06 4.86 14.13
C PRO A 168 -14.27 4.59 15.39
N ASP A 169 -14.43 3.37 15.92
CA ASP A 169 -13.70 2.89 17.06
C ASP A 169 -12.25 2.56 16.69
N PHE A 170 -11.34 2.72 17.64
CA PHE A 170 -9.93 2.40 17.46
C PHE A 170 -9.43 1.61 18.66
N ASP A 171 -8.85 0.46 18.37
CA ASP A 171 -8.20 -0.38 19.36
C ASP A 171 -6.73 0.03 19.46
N ASP A 172 -6.35 0.54 20.63
CA ASP A 172 -5.00 1.01 20.93
C ASP A 172 -4.07 -0.09 21.46
N THR A 173 -4.55 -1.33 21.54
CA THR A 173 -3.76 -2.49 22.02
C THR A 173 -3.19 -3.34 20.89
N GLN A 174 -3.77 -3.27 19.70
CA GLN A 174 -3.41 -4.15 18.58
C GLN A 174 -2.61 -3.39 17.51
N PRO A 175 -1.58 -4.02 16.92
CA PRO A 175 -0.74 -3.37 15.91
C PRO A 175 -1.41 -3.30 14.54
N LEU A 176 -0.72 -2.69 13.57
CA LEU A 176 -1.08 -2.82 12.16
C LEU A 176 -0.46 -4.10 11.59
N MET A 177 -1.32 -5.02 11.15
CA MET A 177 -0.92 -6.28 10.53
C MET A 177 -1.31 -6.31 9.06
N ILE A 178 -0.52 -7.02 8.27
CA ILE A 178 -0.75 -7.21 6.84
C ILE A 178 -0.64 -8.68 6.49
N GLY A 179 -1.51 -9.15 5.59
CA GLY A 179 -1.44 -10.47 4.99
C GLY A 179 -2.35 -11.50 5.64
N ASP A 180 -2.81 -12.43 4.80
CA ASP A 180 -3.69 -13.55 5.10
C ASP A 180 -3.19 -14.77 4.28
N PRO A 181 -3.05 -15.97 4.88
CA PRO A 181 -2.55 -17.16 4.19
C PRO A 181 -3.31 -17.54 2.91
N ARG A 182 -4.59 -17.14 2.81
CA ARG A 182 -5.45 -17.39 1.64
C ARG A 182 -5.11 -16.50 0.45
N LEU A 183 -4.38 -15.40 0.69
CA LEU A 183 -3.92 -14.47 -0.34
C LEU A 183 -2.51 -14.83 -0.79
N GLY A 184 -2.22 -14.48 -2.04
CA GLY A 184 -0.88 -14.43 -2.63
C GLY A 184 -0.61 -13.05 -3.19
N GLY A 185 0.49 -12.92 -3.92
CA GLY A 185 0.95 -11.64 -4.41
C GLY A 185 1.58 -10.78 -3.32
N ASN A 186 1.64 -9.47 -3.59
CA ASN A 186 2.53 -8.56 -2.89
C ASN A 186 1.84 -7.24 -2.53
N ILE A 187 2.33 -6.61 -1.47
CA ILE A 187 1.96 -5.26 -1.04
C ILE A 187 3.22 -4.46 -0.71
N SER A 188 3.24 -3.19 -1.11
CA SER A 188 4.46 -2.38 -1.13
C SER A 188 4.21 -0.94 -0.70
N LEU A 189 5.29 -0.29 -0.27
CA LEU A 189 5.36 1.13 0.12
C LEU A 189 4.25 1.60 1.07
N ILE A 190 3.93 0.78 2.08
CA ILE A 190 2.89 1.14 3.04
C ILE A 190 3.33 2.38 3.82
N SER A 191 2.47 3.40 3.80
CA SER A 191 2.72 4.72 4.39
C SER A 191 1.48 5.25 5.08
N ILE A 192 1.67 6.00 6.16
CA ILE A 192 0.59 6.61 6.93
C ILE A 192 0.79 8.13 7.03
N ALA A 193 -0.30 8.88 6.91
CA ALA A 193 -0.32 10.33 7.08
C ALA A 193 -1.26 10.71 8.23
N PRO A 194 -0.84 11.63 9.13
CA PRO A 194 -1.64 12.09 10.28
C PRO A 194 -2.70 13.14 9.89
N TYR A 195 -3.12 13.18 8.63
CA TYR A 195 -4.13 14.08 8.10
C TYR A 195 -4.95 13.38 7.01
N ALA A 196 -6.18 13.85 6.80
CA ALA A 196 -7.00 13.42 5.69
C ALA A 196 -6.51 14.06 4.38
N MET A 197 -5.94 13.25 3.49
CA MET A 197 -5.51 13.70 2.17
C MET A 197 -6.69 14.17 1.32
N LYS A 198 -6.51 15.28 0.61
CA LYS A 198 -7.51 15.79 -0.32
C LYS A 198 -7.46 15.00 -1.64
N PRO A 199 -8.57 14.97 -2.41
CA PRO A 199 -8.62 14.21 -3.67
C PRO A 199 -7.51 14.56 -4.68
N TYR A 200 -7.10 15.83 -4.75
CA TYR A 200 -6.02 16.23 -5.65
C TYR A 200 -4.64 15.73 -5.17
N GLU A 201 -4.39 15.73 -3.85
CA GLU A 201 -3.15 15.22 -3.26
C GLU A 201 -3.02 13.72 -3.50
N VAL A 202 -4.12 12.97 -3.36
CA VAL A 202 -4.16 11.54 -3.68
C VAL A 202 -3.84 11.31 -5.15
N ARG A 203 -4.43 12.10 -6.06
CA ARG A 203 -4.18 11.96 -7.50
C ARG A 203 -2.73 12.27 -7.86
N GLU A 204 -2.17 13.35 -7.32
CA GLU A 204 -0.79 13.73 -7.56
C GLU A 204 0.19 12.71 -6.98
N LEU A 205 -0.08 12.23 -5.76
CA LEU A 205 0.70 11.16 -5.13
C LEU A 205 0.77 9.96 -6.06
N VAL A 206 -0.38 9.39 -6.43
CA VAL A 206 -0.43 8.19 -7.28
C VAL A 206 0.26 8.44 -8.61
N LYS A 207 -0.02 9.57 -9.28
CA LYS A 207 0.58 9.92 -10.58
C LYS A 207 2.11 9.98 -10.51
N ASN A 208 2.68 10.45 -9.40
CA ASN A 208 4.12 10.64 -9.25
C ASN A 208 4.86 9.39 -8.77
N THR A 209 4.14 8.39 -8.24
CA THR A 209 4.74 7.22 -7.61
C THR A 209 4.52 5.90 -8.36
N VAL A 210 3.72 5.89 -9.43
CA VAL A 210 3.44 4.69 -10.22
C VAL A 210 3.81 4.86 -11.68
N ASP A 211 4.13 3.73 -12.33
CA ASP A 211 4.30 3.66 -13.78
C ASP A 211 2.95 3.56 -14.51
N THR A 212 2.99 3.46 -15.84
CA THR A 212 1.79 3.33 -16.69
C THR A 212 1.01 2.04 -16.46
N SER A 213 1.60 1.04 -15.80
CA SER A 213 0.96 -0.22 -15.41
C SER A 213 0.38 -0.20 -13.99
N GLY A 214 0.55 0.90 -13.26
CA GLY A 214 0.14 1.06 -11.87
C GLY A 214 1.13 0.50 -10.85
N LYS A 215 2.28 -0.02 -11.30
CA LYS A 215 3.33 -0.55 -10.42
C LYS A 215 4.07 0.61 -9.76
N PRO A 216 4.31 0.56 -8.44
CA PRO A 216 5.03 1.63 -7.76
C PRO A 216 6.51 1.68 -8.14
N TYR A 217 7.07 2.88 -8.21
CA TYR A 217 8.51 3.09 -8.23
C TYR A 217 9.10 2.71 -6.87
N MET A 218 9.86 1.62 -6.82
CA MET A 218 10.55 1.21 -5.60
C MET A 218 11.69 2.18 -5.31
N PRO A 219 11.95 2.53 -4.04
CA PRO A 219 13.09 3.36 -3.71
C PRO A 219 14.37 2.66 -4.14
N PHE A 220 15.27 3.46 -4.69
CA PHE A 220 16.57 3.01 -5.11
C PHE A 220 17.40 2.60 -3.88
N THR A 221 17.75 1.32 -3.75
CA THR A 221 18.76 0.87 -2.79
C THR A 221 20.11 0.80 -3.50
N LEU A 222 21.17 1.39 -2.93
CA LEU A 222 22.52 1.36 -3.54
C LEU A 222 22.97 -0.07 -3.87
N MET A 223 22.50 -1.06 -3.10
CA MET A 223 22.74 -2.48 -3.30
C MET A 223 22.06 -3.06 -4.57
N SER A 224 20.96 -2.49 -5.04
CA SER A 224 20.32 -2.86 -6.31
C SER A 224 21.10 -2.36 -7.54
N MET A 225 22.05 -1.43 -7.36
CA MET A 225 22.99 -1.01 -8.41
C MET A 225 24.11 -2.04 -8.62
N PHE A 226 24.42 -2.83 -7.58
CA PHE A 226 25.45 -3.88 -7.60
C PHE A 226 24.86 -5.28 -7.78
N GLN A 227 23.53 -5.41 -7.90
CA GLN A 227 22.97 -6.62 -8.49
C GLN A 227 23.49 -6.68 -9.93
N PRO A 228 24.18 -7.77 -10.32
CA PRO A 228 24.80 -7.81 -11.63
C PRO A 228 23.70 -7.59 -12.67
N PHE A 229 23.92 -6.57 -13.51
CA PHE A 229 23.25 -6.38 -14.79
C PHE A 229 23.67 -7.53 -15.74
N MET A 230 23.45 -8.76 -15.30
CA MET A 230 23.53 -9.96 -16.11
C MET A 230 22.06 -10.25 -16.42
N PRO A 231 21.51 -9.77 -17.56
CA PRO A 231 20.49 -10.58 -18.18
C PRO A 231 21.09 -11.98 -18.24
N SER A 232 20.41 -12.97 -17.67
CA SER A 232 20.72 -14.36 -17.94
C SER A 232 20.51 -14.56 -19.43
N LEU A 233 21.50 -14.17 -20.23
CA LEU A 233 21.61 -14.52 -21.63
C LEU A 233 21.67 -16.05 -21.60
N PRO A 234 20.71 -16.75 -22.21
CA PRO A 234 20.85 -18.18 -22.37
C PRO A 234 22.10 -18.37 -23.25
N ASN A 235 23.12 -19.03 -22.70
CA ASN A 235 24.27 -19.57 -23.43
C ASN A 235 25.24 -18.58 -24.08
N ILE A 236 25.89 -17.71 -23.30
CA ILE A 236 27.19 -17.13 -23.71
C ILE A 236 28.22 -17.34 -22.61
N GLY A 237 28.62 -18.60 -22.42
CA GLY A 237 29.80 -18.97 -21.65
C GLY A 237 30.63 -19.98 -22.45
N PRO A 238 31.97 -19.94 -22.42
CA PRO A 238 32.84 -20.77 -23.26
C PRO A 238 32.94 -22.24 -22.79
N TRP A 239 32.02 -22.70 -21.93
CA TRP A 239 32.04 -24.01 -21.29
C TRP A 239 30.75 -24.78 -21.60
N CYS A 240 30.65 -25.29 -22.83
CA CYS A 240 29.76 -26.40 -23.19
C CYS A 240 30.64 -27.65 -23.48
N PRO A 241 31.06 -28.44 -22.47
CA PRO A 241 31.75 -29.71 -22.71
C PRO A 241 30.70 -30.74 -23.15
N GLY A 242 30.31 -30.72 -24.43
CA GLY A 242 29.28 -31.61 -24.94
C GLY A 242 28.61 -31.22 -26.27
N GLY A 243 28.96 -30.07 -26.87
CA GLY A 243 28.77 -29.87 -28.31
C GLY A 243 27.34 -29.89 -28.86
N ASN A 244 26.32 -29.40 -28.15
CA ASN A 244 24.98 -29.23 -28.75
C ASN A 244 24.17 -28.06 -28.16
N CYS A 245 24.79 -26.88 -28.09
CA CYS A 245 24.19 -25.66 -27.52
C CYS A 245 23.48 -24.76 -28.57
N THR A 246 23.26 -25.25 -29.80
CA THR A 246 22.68 -24.48 -30.92
C THR A 246 21.26 -24.87 -31.33
N ASN A 247 20.68 -25.94 -30.77
CA ASN A 247 19.31 -26.32 -31.09
C ASN A 247 18.35 -25.79 -30.02
N PRO A 248 17.50 -24.78 -30.31
CA PRO A 248 16.47 -24.36 -29.38
C PRO A 248 15.55 -25.56 -29.12
N LYS A 249 15.41 -25.92 -27.84
CA LYS A 249 14.50 -26.98 -27.40
C LYS A 249 13.09 -26.57 -27.87
N LYS A 250 12.44 -27.39 -28.70
CA LYS A 250 11.04 -27.16 -29.08
C LYS A 250 10.20 -27.23 -27.81
N ALA A 251 9.46 -26.15 -27.51
CA ALA A 251 8.61 -26.09 -26.34
C ALA A 251 7.60 -27.26 -26.37
N GLY A 252 7.57 -28.04 -25.28
CA GLY A 252 6.56 -29.08 -25.10
C GLY A 252 5.17 -28.46 -24.91
N PRO A 253 4.07 -29.20 -25.16
CA PRO A 253 2.70 -28.70 -25.00
C PRO A 253 2.32 -28.27 -23.57
N LEU A 254 3.22 -28.43 -22.60
CA LEU A 254 3.06 -28.07 -21.19
C LEU A 254 4.15 -27.07 -20.70
N GLU A 255 5.04 -26.60 -21.57
CA GLU A 255 6.04 -25.58 -21.20
C GLU A 255 5.44 -24.19 -21.47
N GLU A 256 5.15 -23.46 -20.39
CA GLU A 256 4.67 -22.07 -20.47
C GLU A 256 5.82 -21.11 -20.76
N TRP A 257 5.56 -20.11 -21.61
CA TRP A 257 6.53 -19.09 -21.95
C TRP A 257 6.72 -18.14 -20.76
N SER A 258 7.86 -18.22 -20.09
CA SER A 258 8.28 -17.17 -19.16
C SER A 258 9.03 -16.09 -19.95
N SER A 259 8.49 -14.88 -20.01
CA SER A 259 9.22 -13.71 -20.49
C SER A 259 9.28 -12.66 -19.39
N PRO A 260 10.30 -11.79 -19.36
CA PRO A 260 10.36 -10.70 -18.39
C PRO A 260 9.24 -9.65 -18.58
N TYR A 261 8.38 -9.82 -19.60
CA TYR A 261 7.23 -8.97 -19.91
C TYR A 261 5.89 -9.73 -19.86
N ALA A 262 5.88 -11.01 -19.47
CA ALA A 262 4.69 -11.85 -19.34
C ALA A 262 4.34 -12.05 -17.87
#